data_AF-A0A0C2ZK53-F1
#
_entry.id   AF-A0A0C2ZK53-F1
#
_cell.length_a   1.000
_cell.length_b   1.000
_cell.length_c   1.000
_cell.angle_alpha   90.00
_cell.angle_beta   90.00
_cell.angle_gamma   90.00
#
_symmetry.space_group_name_H-M   'P 1'
#
loop_
_entity.id
_entity.type
_entity.pdbx_description
1 polymer ?
#
loop_
_entity_poly.entity_id
_entity_poly.type
_entity_poly.pdbx_seq_one_letter_code
_entity_poly.pdbx_strand_id
1 'polypeptide(L)'
;MVDCGEVLEFELGVPGTEPFKERDFVVMEERSFKNVGNPLALLCMRRRIVDVSGNDGLTLDKEKKTNPLHHPPPQQPVSTPPKDALASNLELQVSSLAACLVDIRKAVETNKTSATTLLRTIDEARDDLHNAAQLVNDTTEELSGIPSQIKDAVSNTYPQQAMNNSPYRDALLMDADETPTPKAAPRTMPTSTDNTRANAAIKERQILLDIQSGHNIFNDDTPRGEMVHALQKALTNMQAPEGPSLQVKALTRIRNRGFVVEMESAEAAAWVRDPIRKLILMESLGGNIRLKDRTYNLLIPFVPITTKIEDAATLRNIE
;
A
#
# COMPACT_ATOMS: atom_id res chain seq x y z
N MET A 1 -2.36 9.40 38.31
CA MET A 1 -3.41 9.44 37.27
C MET A 1 -3.32 10.80 36.62
N VAL A 2 -2.46 10.91 35.60
CA VAL A 2 -2.26 12.13 34.81
C VAL A 2 -2.39 11.66 33.37
N ASP A 3 -3.37 12.23 32.69
CA ASP A 3 -3.74 11.94 31.31
C ASP A 3 -2.89 12.87 30.44
N CYS A 4 -1.92 12.32 29.71
CA CYS A 4 -1.06 13.07 28.79
C CYS A 4 -0.94 12.31 27.47
N GLY A 5 -2.01 12.33 26.69
CA GLY A 5 -1.99 12.02 25.26
C GLY A 5 -2.28 13.28 24.47
N GLU A 6 -1.31 14.20 24.37
CA GLU A 6 -1.38 15.24 23.35
C GLU A 6 -1.02 14.62 22.00
N VAL A 7 -2.00 14.64 21.09
CA VAL A 7 -1.81 14.34 19.68
C VAL A 7 -1.15 15.56 19.05
N LEU A 8 0.09 15.43 18.60
CA LEU A 8 0.73 16.42 17.73
C LEU A 8 0.14 16.27 16.33
N GLU A 9 -0.85 17.11 16.01
CA GLU A 9 -1.28 17.34 14.63
C GLU A 9 -0.27 18.26 13.95
N PHE A 10 0.34 17.79 12.86
CA PHE A 10 1.14 18.62 11.97
C PHE A 10 0.25 19.12 10.84
N GLU A 11 -0.17 20.38 10.90
CA GLU A 11 -0.74 21.10 9.75
C GLU A 11 0.37 21.45 8.77
N LEU A 12 0.49 20.70 7.67
CA LEU A 12 1.21 21.16 6.48
C LEU A 12 0.29 22.09 5.68
N GLY A 13 0.03 23.29 6.23
CA GLY A 13 -0.69 24.37 5.58
C GLY A 13 0.22 25.55 5.32
N VAL A 14 0.37 25.95 4.06
CA VAL A 14 0.94 27.28 3.73
C VAL A 14 -0.08 28.33 4.17
N PRO A 15 0.26 29.30 5.05
CA PRO A 15 -0.69 30.31 5.48
C PRO A 15 -1.16 31.16 4.30
N GLY A 16 -2.46 31.13 4.00
CA GLY A 16 -3.11 32.02 3.03
C GLY A 16 -3.82 31.38 1.84
N THR A 17 -3.89 30.05 1.72
CA THR A 17 -4.72 29.39 0.70
C THR A 17 -6.00 28.84 1.30
N GLU A 18 -7.13 29.01 0.58
CA GLU A 18 -8.43 28.45 0.98
C GLU A 18 -8.35 26.93 1.21
N PRO A 19 -9.07 26.40 2.22
CA PRO A 19 -9.11 24.97 2.49
C PRO A 19 -9.71 24.22 1.29
N PHE A 20 -8.96 23.25 0.77
CA PHE A 20 -9.37 22.43 -0.38
C PHE A 20 -10.62 21.61 -0.05
N LYS A 21 -11.60 21.59 -0.96
CA LYS A 21 -12.81 20.77 -0.82
C LYS A 21 -12.52 19.34 -1.27
N GLU A 22 -12.90 18.38 -0.43
CA GLU A 22 -12.65 16.93 -0.53
C GLU A 22 -13.25 16.22 -1.78
N ARG A 23 -13.92 16.96 -2.68
CA ARG A 23 -14.62 16.41 -3.85
C ARG A 23 -13.81 16.50 -5.16
N ASP A 24 -12.62 17.08 -5.11
CA ASP A 24 -11.79 17.33 -6.30
C ASP A 24 -10.61 16.36 -6.45
N PHE A 25 -10.59 15.25 -5.70
CA PHE A 25 -9.53 14.25 -5.82
C PHE A 25 -9.97 13.04 -6.65
N VAL A 26 -9.24 12.79 -7.74
CA VAL A 26 -9.05 11.43 -8.25
C VAL A 26 -7.83 10.87 -7.53
N VAL A 27 -8.02 9.87 -6.68
CA VAL A 27 -6.92 9.09 -6.11
C VAL A 27 -6.26 8.33 -7.26
N MET A 28 -5.10 8.81 -7.73
CA MET A 28 -4.25 8.02 -8.61
C MET A 28 -3.46 7.03 -7.76
N GLU A 29 -3.68 5.76 -8.04
CA GLU A 29 -2.91 4.63 -7.52
C GLU A 29 -1.43 4.80 -7.94
N GLU A 30 -0.55 4.98 -6.96
CA GLU A 30 0.90 5.02 -7.18
C GLU A 30 1.39 3.60 -7.51
N ARG A 31 1.64 3.34 -8.80
CA ARG A 31 2.25 2.08 -9.27
C ARG A 31 3.75 2.27 -9.47
N SER A 32 4.52 1.27 -9.06
CA SER A 32 5.96 1.18 -9.33
C SER A 32 6.23 0.97 -10.83
N PHE A 33 6.92 1.91 -11.47
CA PHE A 33 7.26 1.92 -12.90
C PHE A 33 8.48 1.06 -13.27
N LYS A 34 8.57 -0.16 -12.74
CA LYS A 34 9.61 -1.12 -13.16
C LYS A 34 9.01 -2.06 -14.20
N ASN A 35 9.30 -1.82 -15.49
CA ASN A 35 8.89 -2.58 -16.70
C ASN A 35 7.76 -2.02 -17.56
N VAL A 36 7.84 -0.75 -17.97
CA VAL A 36 7.14 -0.28 -19.18
C VAL A 36 8.17 -0.05 -20.27
N GLY A 37 8.49 -1.09 -21.04
CA GLY A 37 9.50 -1.05 -22.12
C GLY A 37 9.12 -0.17 -23.32
N ASN A 38 7.94 0.47 -23.31
CA ASN A 38 7.55 1.46 -24.29
C ASN A 38 6.56 2.48 -23.68
N PRO A 39 6.97 3.74 -23.42
CA PRO A 39 6.12 4.75 -22.80
C PRO A 39 4.92 5.17 -23.68
N LEU A 40 4.93 4.90 -24.99
CA LEU A 40 3.80 5.22 -25.88
C LEU A 40 2.61 4.26 -25.74
N ALA A 41 2.81 3.05 -25.21
CA ALA A 41 1.72 2.09 -25.00
C ALA A 41 0.71 2.56 -23.92
N LEU A 42 1.15 3.40 -22.98
CA LEU A 42 0.29 3.99 -21.94
C LEU A 42 -0.64 5.09 -22.46
N LEU A 43 -0.30 5.74 -23.58
CA LEU A 43 -1.13 6.82 -24.16
C LEU A 43 -2.36 6.28 -24.91
N CYS A 44 -2.33 5.04 -25.39
CA CYS A 44 -3.44 4.48 -26.16
C CYS A 44 -4.59 3.90 -25.32
N MET A 45 -4.41 3.73 -23.99
CA MET A 45 -5.48 3.17 -23.11
C MET A 45 -6.31 4.23 -22.38
N ARG A 46 -6.14 5.53 -22.69
CA ARG A 46 -6.97 6.57 -22.09
C ARG A 46 -8.32 6.66 -22.80
N ARG A 47 -9.28 5.89 -22.26
CA ARG A 47 -10.74 6.08 -22.28
C ARG A 47 -11.27 7.09 -23.31
N ARG A 48 -11.82 6.57 -24.39
CA ARG A 48 -12.99 7.16 -25.05
C ARG A 48 -14.19 6.88 -24.13
N ILE A 49 -14.48 7.76 -23.19
CA ILE A 49 -15.86 7.89 -22.70
C ILE A 49 -16.54 8.72 -23.78
N VAL A 50 -17.17 8.04 -24.73
CA VAL A 50 -18.15 8.70 -25.58
C VAL A 50 -19.33 8.96 -24.65
N ASP A 51 -19.57 10.22 -24.33
CA ASP A 51 -20.83 10.63 -23.76
C ASP A 51 -21.92 10.38 -24.81
N VAL A 52 -22.74 9.36 -24.57
CA VAL A 52 -23.88 9.01 -25.44
C VAL A 52 -25.16 9.63 -24.89
N SER A 53 -25.07 10.74 -24.13
CA SER A 53 -26.22 11.52 -23.63
C SER A 53 -26.93 12.32 -24.74
N GLY A 54 -27.06 11.75 -25.93
CA GLY A 54 -27.71 12.35 -27.09
C GLY A 54 -28.26 11.31 -28.08
N ASN A 55 -28.50 10.09 -27.63
CA ASN A 55 -29.28 9.11 -28.40
C ASN A 55 -30.67 9.03 -27.80
N ASP A 56 -31.46 10.07 -28.03
CA ASP A 56 -32.89 10.07 -27.77
C ASP A 56 -33.54 8.91 -28.52
N GLY A 57 -34.04 7.93 -27.77
CA GLY A 57 -35.22 7.18 -28.14
C GLY A 57 -35.12 6.27 -29.38
N LEU A 58 -34.27 5.25 -29.34
CA LEU A 58 -34.66 3.96 -29.96
C LEU A 58 -35.52 3.20 -28.94
N THR A 59 -36.79 3.58 -28.84
CA THR A 59 -37.81 2.79 -28.14
C THR A 59 -37.97 1.46 -28.88
N LEU A 60 -37.42 0.41 -28.29
CA LEU A 60 -37.64 -0.95 -28.72
C LEU A 60 -39.02 -1.38 -28.20
N ASP A 61 -40.07 -0.99 -28.93
CA ASP A 61 -41.44 -1.45 -28.71
C ASP A 61 -41.49 -2.97 -28.88
N LYS A 62 -41.38 -3.69 -27.77
CA LYS A 62 -41.86 -5.07 -27.68
C LYS A 62 -43.37 -5.05 -27.44
N GLU A 63 -44.10 -4.59 -28.45
CA GLU A 63 -45.55 -4.70 -28.47
C GLU A 63 -45.94 -6.09 -28.96
N LYS A 64 -46.38 -6.92 -28.02
CA LYS A 64 -46.95 -8.24 -28.26
C LYS A 64 -48.34 -8.03 -28.90
N LYS A 65 -48.37 -8.07 -30.22
CA LYS A 65 -49.57 -7.93 -31.05
C LYS A 65 -50.44 -9.19 -31.00
N THR A 66 -51.61 -9.09 -30.36
CA THR A 66 -52.81 -9.83 -30.78
C THR A 66 -53.67 -8.89 -31.63
N ASN A 67 -53.88 -9.29 -32.89
CA ASN A 67 -54.64 -8.56 -33.90
C ASN A 67 -56.08 -8.23 -33.47
N PRO A 68 -56.61 -7.11 -33.98
CA PRO A 68 -57.70 -7.23 -34.95
C PRO A 68 -57.41 -6.45 -36.24
N LEU A 69 -57.95 -6.98 -37.35
CA LEU A 69 -57.94 -6.37 -38.68
C LEU A 69 -58.43 -4.91 -38.62
N HIS A 70 -57.53 -3.96 -38.86
CA HIS A 70 -57.92 -2.60 -39.24
C HIS A 70 -57.25 -2.24 -40.56
N HIS A 71 -58.09 -1.82 -41.51
CA HIS A 71 -57.67 -1.41 -42.86
C HIS A 71 -56.66 -0.26 -42.80
N PRO A 72 -55.57 -0.33 -43.60
CA PRO A 72 -54.60 0.75 -43.66
C PRO A 72 -55.25 2.00 -44.28
N PRO A 73 -55.10 3.19 -43.68
CA PRO A 73 -55.51 4.44 -44.31
C PRO A 73 -54.66 4.73 -45.56
N PRO A 74 -55.17 5.55 -46.50
CA PRO A 74 -54.50 5.86 -47.76
C PRO A 74 -53.11 6.43 -47.51
N GLN A 75 -52.10 5.81 -48.10
CA GLN A 75 -50.71 6.26 -48.06
C GLN A 75 -50.66 7.69 -48.63
N GLN A 76 -50.36 8.66 -47.75
CA GLN A 76 -50.03 10.01 -48.19
C GLN A 76 -48.72 9.96 -49.00
N PRO A 77 -48.60 10.75 -50.09
CA PRO A 77 -47.42 10.76 -50.94
C PRO A 77 -46.20 11.16 -50.10
N VAL A 78 -45.23 10.26 -50.04
CA VAL A 78 -43.92 10.48 -49.41
C VAL A 78 -43.25 11.64 -50.14
N SER A 79 -43.33 12.85 -49.58
CA SER A 79 -42.64 14.01 -50.11
C SER A 79 -41.15 13.79 -49.91
N THR A 80 -40.43 13.52 -50.99
CA THR A 80 -38.97 13.49 -50.97
C THR A 80 -38.44 14.80 -50.39
N PRO A 81 -37.56 14.77 -49.37
CA PRO A 81 -37.02 15.98 -48.79
C PRO A 81 -36.35 16.84 -49.88
N PRO A 82 -36.55 18.17 -49.88
CA PRO A 82 -35.96 19.06 -50.86
C PRO A 82 -34.43 18.89 -50.86
N LYS A 83 -33.81 18.81 -52.04
CA LYS A 83 -32.35 18.66 -52.17
C LYS A 83 -31.57 19.74 -51.42
N ASP A 84 -32.16 20.94 -51.31
CA ASP A 84 -31.57 22.08 -50.60
C ASP A 84 -31.44 21.81 -49.09
N ALA A 85 -32.38 21.08 -48.48
CA ALA A 85 -32.32 20.74 -47.06
C ALA A 85 -31.17 19.76 -46.74
N LEU A 86 -30.85 18.86 -47.68
CA LEU A 86 -29.73 17.94 -47.54
C LEU A 86 -28.39 18.68 -47.62
N ALA A 87 -28.27 19.65 -48.55
CA ALA A 87 -27.08 20.46 -48.70
C ALA A 87 -26.80 21.29 -47.44
N SER A 88 -27.81 21.98 -46.91
CA SER A 88 -27.66 22.76 -45.67
C SER A 88 -27.30 21.90 -44.46
N ASN A 89 -27.85 20.69 -44.35
CA ASN A 89 -27.50 19.78 -43.26
C ASN A 89 -26.03 19.33 -43.36
N LEU A 90 -25.56 19.00 -44.57
CA LEU A 90 -24.19 18.61 -44.80
C LEU A 90 -23.20 19.75 -44.48
N GLU A 91 -23.53 20.98 -44.89
CA GLU A 91 -22.73 22.16 -44.54
C GLU A 91 -22.61 22.35 -43.03
N LEU A 92 -23.72 22.23 -42.28
CA LEU A 92 -23.71 22.32 -40.82
C LEU A 92 -22.85 21.22 -40.18
N GLN A 93 -22.94 19.98 -40.68
CA GLN A 93 -22.11 18.88 -40.19
C GLN A 93 -20.63 19.10 -40.46
N VAL A 94 -20.27 19.59 -41.66
CA VAL A 94 -18.88 19.92 -42.01
C VAL A 94 -18.35 21.06 -41.14
N SER A 95 -19.14 22.11 -40.89
CA SER A 95 -18.77 23.20 -39.99
C SER A 95 -18.58 22.72 -38.54
N SER A 96 -19.48 21.86 -38.04
CA SER A 96 -19.36 21.26 -36.71
C SER A 96 -18.11 20.39 -36.57
N LEU A 97 -17.82 19.56 -37.59
CA LEU A 97 -16.61 18.74 -37.63
C LEU A 97 -15.34 19.60 -37.66
N ALA A 98 -15.33 20.68 -38.45
CA ALA A 98 -14.20 21.61 -38.52
C ALA A 98 -13.92 22.27 -37.17
N ALA A 99 -14.96 22.70 -36.43
CA ALA A 99 -14.81 23.25 -35.08
C ALA A 99 -14.23 22.20 -34.10
N CYS A 100 -14.75 20.97 -34.13
CA CYS A 100 -14.24 19.86 -33.33
C CYS A 100 -12.75 19.58 -33.60
N LEU A 101 -12.31 19.63 -34.86
CA LEU A 101 -10.89 19.46 -35.21
C LEU A 101 -9.99 20.57 -34.64
N VAL A 102 -10.47 21.81 -34.58
CA VAL A 102 -9.74 22.92 -33.96
C VAL A 102 -9.57 22.68 -32.46
N ASP A 103 -10.63 22.24 -31.77
CA ASP A 103 -10.59 21.94 -30.34
C ASP A 103 -9.66 20.77 -30.01
N ILE A 104 -9.69 19.70 -30.82
CA ILE A 104 -8.76 18.58 -30.69
C ILE A 104 -7.31 19.06 -30.84
N ARG A 105 -7.04 19.90 -31.84
CA ARG A 105 -5.69 20.44 -32.06
C ARG A 105 -5.22 21.27 -30.87
N LYS A 106 -6.10 22.11 -30.32
CA LYS A 106 -5.81 22.89 -29.11
C LYS A 106 -5.50 21.99 -27.92
N ALA A 107 -6.30 20.94 -27.71
CA ALA A 107 -6.08 19.98 -26.64
C ALA A 107 -4.75 19.22 -26.80
N VAL A 108 -4.36 18.86 -28.03
CA VAL A 108 -3.07 18.24 -28.32
C VAL A 108 -1.91 19.16 -27.95
N GLU A 109 -1.97 20.45 -28.29
CA GLU A 109 -0.92 21.41 -27.91
C GLU A 109 -0.85 21.61 -26.39
N THR A 110 -1.99 21.68 -25.69
CA THR A 110 -2.01 21.74 -24.21
C THR A 110 -1.42 20.47 -23.57
N ASN A 111 -1.69 19.30 -24.13
CA ASN A 111 -1.10 18.05 -23.64
C ASN A 111 0.41 18.01 -23.90
N LYS A 112 0.86 18.52 -25.05
CA LYS A 112 2.28 18.63 -25.40
C LYS A 112 3.03 19.54 -24.42
N THR A 113 2.50 20.73 -24.11
CA THR A 113 3.12 21.63 -23.13
C THR A 113 3.13 21.00 -21.73
N SER A 114 2.03 20.39 -21.31
CA SER A 114 1.95 19.69 -20.02
C SER A 114 2.98 18.55 -19.91
N ALA A 115 3.17 17.78 -20.98
CA ALA A 115 4.18 16.71 -21.03
C ALA A 115 5.61 17.27 -20.92
N THR A 116 5.91 18.39 -21.58
CA THR A 116 7.23 19.04 -21.46
C THR A 116 7.50 19.59 -20.05
N THR A 117 6.47 20.15 -19.39
CA THR A 117 6.58 20.61 -18.00
C THR A 117 6.84 19.44 -17.06
N LEU A 118 6.12 18.32 -17.22
CA LEU A 118 6.28 17.13 -16.39
C LEU A 118 7.67 16.51 -16.55
N LEU A 119 8.20 16.43 -17.77
CA LEU A 119 9.57 15.96 -18.01
C LEU A 119 10.60 16.83 -17.29
N ARG A 120 10.46 18.17 -17.37
CA ARG A 120 11.35 19.09 -16.66
C ARG A 120 11.31 18.87 -15.14
N THR A 121 10.13 18.70 -14.56
CA THR A 121 9.98 18.44 -13.12
C THR A 121 10.58 17.09 -12.70
N ILE A 122 10.52 16.08 -13.57
CA ILE A 122 11.19 14.79 -13.32
C ILE A 122 12.72 14.95 -13.32
N ASP A 123 13.27 15.71 -14.27
CA ASP A 123 14.71 15.97 -14.33
C ASP A 123 15.18 16.75 -13.09
N GLU A 124 14.45 17.79 -12.67
CA GLU A 124 14.72 18.55 -11.45
C GLU A 124 14.71 17.64 -10.20
N ALA A 125 13.67 16.81 -10.04
CA ALA A 125 13.58 15.88 -8.92
C ALA A 125 14.70 14.81 -8.92
N ARG A 126 15.18 14.40 -10.10
CA ARG A 126 16.30 13.47 -10.23
C ARG A 126 17.60 14.12 -9.76
N ASP A 127 17.83 15.38 -10.14
CA ASP A 127 19.03 16.12 -9.75
C ASP A 127 19.04 16.38 -8.24
N ASP A 128 17.90 16.73 -7.64
CA ASP A 128 17.73 16.87 -6.19
C ASP A 128 18.04 15.55 -5.45
N LEU A 129 17.54 14.42 -5.96
CA LEU A 129 17.81 13.11 -5.39
C LEU A 129 19.30 12.75 -5.48
N HIS A 130 19.97 13.10 -6.58
CA HIS A 130 21.41 12.88 -6.73
C HIS A 130 22.21 13.72 -5.73
N ASN A 131 21.83 14.98 -5.53
CA ASN A 131 22.45 15.86 -4.55
C ASN A 131 22.26 15.33 -3.12
N ALA A 132 21.06 14.85 -2.78
CA ALA A 132 20.77 14.25 -1.49
C ALA A 132 21.58 12.97 -1.24
N ALA A 133 21.70 12.12 -2.26
CA ALA A 133 22.51 10.90 -2.17
C ALA A 133 24.00 11.21 -1.95
N GLN A 134 24.52 12.26 -2.60
CA GLN A 134 25.89 12.70 -2.40
C GLN A 134 26.11 13.21 -0.97
N LEU A 135 25.21 14.03 -0.44
CA LEU A 135 25.27 14.52 0.95
C LEU A 135 25.27 13.37 1.97
N VAL A 136 24.46 12.32 1.74
CA VAL A 136 24.44 11.13 2.60
C VAL A 136 25.78 10.38 2.54
N ASN A 137 26.39 10.25 1.37
CA ASN A 137 27.71 9.62 1.24
C ASN A 137 28.78 10.43 1.96
N ASP A 138 28.80 11.75 1.78
CA ASP A 138 29.76 12.64 2.45
C ASP A 138 29.62 12.55 3.98
N THR A 139 28.39 12.54 4.49
CA THR A 139 28.09 12.37 5.93
C THR A 139 28.53 10.99 6.43
N THR A 140 28.35 9.95 5.61
CA THR A 140 28.75 8.58 5.98
C THR A 140 30.27 8.45 6.10
N GLU A 141 31.01 9.08 5.19
CA GLU A 141 32.48 9.14 5.26
C GLU A 141 32.95 9.93 6.50
N GLU A 142 32.31 11.05 6.84
CA GLU A 142 32.61 11.78 8.08
C GLU A 142 32.36 10.95 9.35
N LEU A 143 31.24 10.23 9.40
CA LEU A 143 30.89 9.37 10.54
C LEU A 143 31.84 8.15 10.66
N SER A 144 32.42 7.68 9.56
CA SER A 144 33.39 6.57 9.56
C SER A 144 34.67 6.86 10.36
N GLY A 145 35.01 8.15 10.54
CA GLY A 145 36.18 8.58 11.31
C GLY A 145 35.97 8.62 12.83
N ILE A 146 34.71 8.68 13.30
CA ILE A 146 34.38 8.81 14.73
C ILE A 146 34.85 7.59 15.56
N PRO A 147 34.68 6.33 15.13
CA PRO A 147 35.14 5.17 15.89
C PRO A 147 36.65 5.20 16.19
N SER A 148 37.47 5.69 15.25
CA SER A 148 38.91 5.83 15.43
C SER A 148 39.24 6.87 16.50
N GLN A 149 38.57 8.02 16.48
CA GLN A 149 38.74 9.07 17.50
C GLN A 149 38.32 8.59 18.89
N ILE A 150 37.23 7.82 19.00
CA ILE A 150 36.78 7.22 20.27
C ILE A 150 37.82 6.22 20.77
N LYS A 151 38.37 5.36 19.89
CA LYS A 151 39.38 4.36 20.26
C LYS A 151 40.65 4.99 20.83
N ASP A 152 41.11 6.09 20.24
CA ASP A 152 42.30 6.82 20.69
C ASP A 152 42.05 7.52 22.04
N ALA A 153 40.85 8.08 22.25
CA ALA A 153 40.45 8.69 23.52
C ALA A 153 40.34 7.66 24.66
N VAL A 154 39.75 6.48 24.40
CA VAL A 154 39.61 5.41 25.40
C VAL A 154 40.98 4.81 25.79
N SER A 155 41.92 4.72 24.84
CA SER A 155 43.25 4.17 25.12
C SER A 155 44.11 5.06 26.03
N ASN A 156 43.81 6.35 26.14
CA ASN A 156 44.57 7.31 26.94
C ASN A 156 44.01 7.56 28.35
N THR A 157 42.90 6.94 28.76
CA THR A 157 42.17 7.33 29.99
C THR A 157 42.13 6.26 31.10
N TYR A 158 43.14 5.38 31.19
CA TYR A 158 43.27 4.44 32.32
C TYR A 158 44.44 4.79 33.25
N PRO A 159 44.23 5.55 34.34
CA PRO A 159 44.93 5.28 35.59
C PRO A 159 44.32 4.04 36.25
N GLN A 160 45.16 3.07 36.59
CA GLN A 160 44.81 1.88 37.37
C GLN A 160 44.01 2.27 38.62
N GLN A 161 42.68 2.06 38.62
CA GLN A 161 41.91 2.05 39.85
C GLN A 161 41.64 0.61 40.27
N ALA A 162 42.17 0.32 41.46
CA ALA A 162 42.14 -0.95 42.12
C ALA A 162 40.72 -1.48 42.34
N MET A 163 40.62 -2.80 42.27
CA MET A 163 39.44 -3.62 42.51
C MET A 163 38.80 -3.28 43.86
N ASN A 164 37.63 -2.65 43.83
CA ASN A 164 36.74 -2.57 44.98
C ASN A 164 35.64 -3.63 44.84
N ASN A 165 35.78 -4.66 45.65
CA ASN A 165 34.81 -5.73 45.87
C ASN A 165 33.51 -5.13 46.40
N SER A 166 32.47 -5.11 45.56
CA SER A 166 31.12 -4.68 45.97
C SER A 166 30.39 -5.83 46.68
N PRO A 167 29.83 -5.58 47.88
CA PRO A 167 29.17 -6.59 48.73
C PRO A 167 27.81 -7.08 48.19
N TYR A 168 27.37 -6.58 47.04
CA TYR A 168 26.09 -6.97 46.43
C TYR A 168 26.11 -8.39 45.84
N ARG A 169 27.30 -8.93 45.51
CA ARG A 169 27.42 -10.28 44.93
C ARG A 169 27.11 -11.38 45.95
N ASP A 170 27.41 -11.17 47.23
CA ASP A 170 27.19 -12.18 48.28
C ASP A 170 25.72 -12.28 48.72
N ALA A 171 24.93 -11.21 48.55
CA ALA A 171 23.50 -11.23 48.88
C ALA A 171 22.67 -12.12 47.92
N LEU A 172 23.13 -12.34 46.69
CA LEU A 172 22.45 -13.22 45.71
C LEU A 172 22.74 -14.72 45.93
N LEU A 173 23.66 -15.06 46.83
CA LEU A 173 24.07 -16.45 47.08
C LEU A 173 23.50 -17.05 48.38
N MET A 174 22.76 -16.29 49.19
CA MET A 174 22.33 -16.71 50.53
C MET A 174 20.92 -17.32 50.63
N ASP A 175 20.08 -17.27 49.59
CA ASP A 175 18.68 -17.74 49.64
C ASP A 175 18.45 -19.12 49.00
N ALA A 176 19.23 -20.12 49.40
CA ALA A 176 18.99 -21.52 49.05
C ALA A 176 19.06 -22.41 50.28
N ASP A 177 18.10 -22.24 51.20
CA ASP A 177 17.89 -23.17 52.31
C ASP A 177 16.66 -24.08 52.07
N GLU A 178 16.80 -25.29 52.58
CA GLU A 178 16.32 -26.54 52.03
C GLU A 178 14.86 -26.87 52.39
N THR A 179 14.02 -27.15 51.38
CA THR A 179 12.78 -27.91 51.58
C THR A 179 12.66 -29.02 50.53
N PRO A 180 12.51 -30.31 50.92
CA PRO A 180 12.48 -31.42 49.98
C PRO A 180 11.07 -31.53 49.36
N THR A 181 10.89 -30.94 48.18
CA THR A 181 9.68 -31.06 47.35
C THR A 181 10.00 -31.80 46.03
N PRO A 182 9.00 -32.47 45.42
CA PRO A 182 9.20 -33.59 44.51
C PRO A 182 9.91 -33.15 43.24
N LYS A 183 10.90 -33.95 42.79
CA LYS A 183 11.64 -33.89 41.51
C LYS A 183 10.87 -33.17 40.39
N ALA A 184 10.95 -31.84 40.40
CA ALA A 184 10.49 -31.01 39.31
C ALA A 184 11.60 -31.03 38.26
N ALA A 185 11.29 -31.54 37.07
CA ALA A 185 12.18 -31.46 35.93
C ALA A 185 12.67 -30.01 35.76
N PRO A 186 13.95 -29.78 35.40
CA PRO A 186 14.50 -28.44 35.26
C PRO A 186 13.63 -27.66 34.27
N ARG A 187 12.90 -26.66 34.76
CA ARG A 187 12.23 -25.68 33.91
C ARG A 187 13.31 -24.74 33.40
N THR A 188 13.98 -25.14 32.33
CA THR A 188 14.80 -24.24 31.52
C THR A 188 13.90 -23.10 31.09
N MET A 189 14.12 -21.92 31.67
CA MET A 189 13.43 -20.70 31.25
C MET A 189 13.78 -20.49 29.78
N PRO A 190 12.79 -20.44 28.86
CA PRO A 190 13.07 -20.20 27.45
C PRO A 190 13.77 -18.84 27.34
N THR A 191 14.99 -18.86 26.82
CA THR A 191 15.81 -17.67 26.59
C THR A 191 15.03 -16.72 25.69
N SER A 192 14.88 -15.47 26.14
CA SER A 192 14.11 -14.40 25.47
C SER A 192 14.42 -14.26 23.96
N THR A 193 15.65 -14.57 23.57
CA THR A 193 16.13 -14.56 22.17
C THR A 193 15.35 -15.50 21.25
N ASP A 194 14.98 -16.68 21.73
CA ASP A 194 14.33 -17.70 20.90
C ASP A 194 12.89 -17.33 20.58
N ASN A 195 12.20 -16.69 21.54
CA ASN A 195 10.85 -16.19 21.35
C ASN A 195 10.81 -15.07 20.30
N THR A 196 11.76 -14.14 20.32
CA THR A 196 11.85 -13.05 19.33
C THR A 196 12.08 -13.61 17.93
N ARG A 197 13.01 -14.57 17.79
CA ARG A 197 13.29 -15.23 16.51
C ARG A 197 12.10 -16.02 15.99
N ALA A 198 11.46 -16.81 16.85
CA ALA A 198 10.27 -17.58 16.48
C ALA A 198 9.11 -16.66 16.03
N ASN A 199 8.89 -15.55 16.74
CA ASN A 199 7.89 -14.56 16.37
C ASN A 199 8.21 -13.88 15.04
N ALA A 200 9.47 -13.55 14.76
CA ALA A 200 9.87 -13.01 13.46
C ALA A 200 9.55 -13.98 12.32
N ALA A 201 9.92 -15.26 12.47
CA ALA A 201 9.65 -16.30 11.48
C ALA A 201 8.15 -16.57 11.26
N ILE A 202 7.31 -16.41 12.29
CA ILE A 202 5.85 -16.47 12.14
C ILE A 202 5.35 -15.25 11.36
N LYS A 203 5.85 -14.05 11.67
CA LYS A 203 5.43 -12.81 10.98
C LYS A 203 5.81 -12.81 9.49
N GLU A 204 6.95 -13.37 9.14
CA GLU A 204 7.40 -13.51 7.75
C GLU A 204 6.45 -14.37 6.90
N ARG A 205 5.77 -15.34 7.52
CA ARG A 205 4.76 -16.22 6.92
C ARG A 205 3.38 -15.59 6.80
N GLN A 206 3.17 -14.39 7.36
CA GLN A 206 1.85 -13.78 7.45
C GLN A 206 1.60 -12.73 6.37
N ILE A 207 0.42 -12.73 5.78
CA ILE A 207 -0.09 -11.66 4.92
C ILE A 207 -1.35 -11.03 5.56
N LEU A 208 -1.56 -9.73 5.32
CA LEU A 208 -2.67 -8.98 5.91
C LEU A 208 -3.70 -8.63 4.84
N LEU A 209 -4.91 -9.15 4.99
CA LEU A 209 -6.07 -8.85 4.16
C LEU A 209 -6.92 -7.79 4.87
N ASP A 210 -7.13 -6.66 4.21
CA ASP A 210 -8.05 -5.62 4.62
C ASP A 210 -9.31 -5.72 3.76
N ILE A 211 -10.46 -5.86 4.40
CA ILE A 211 -11.71 -6.21 3.73
C ILE A 211 -12.69 -5.07 3.92
N GLN A 212 -13.15 -4.52 2.80
CA GLN A 212 -14.16 -3.48 2.84
C GLN A 212 -15.53 -4.06 3.22
N SER A 213 -16.34 -3.23 3.86
CA SER A 213 -17.72 -3.55 4.24
C SER A 213 -18.52 -4.11 3.06
N GLY A 214 -19.32 -5.15 3.30
CA GLY A 214 -20.20 -5.73 2.27
C GLY A 214 -19.56 -6.79 1.39
N HIS A 215 -18.43 -7.38 1.79
CA HIS A 215 -17.84 -8.50 1.08
C HIS A 215 -18.69 -9.78 1.25
N ASN A 216 -19.07 -10.42 0.14
CA ASN A 216 -19.94 -11.60 0.17
C ASN A 216 -19.31 -12.82 0.88
N ILE A 217 -18.02 -13.06 0.65
CA ILE A 217 -17.30 -14.22 1.20
C ILE A 217 -16.78 -13.95 2.62
N PHE A 218 -16.12 -12.81 2.85
CA PHE A 218 -15.49 -12.50 4.14
C PHE A 218 -16.36 -11.54 4.96
N ASN A 219 -17.46 -12.06 5.50
CA ASN A 219 -18.32 -11.36 6.44
C ASN A 219 -18.37 -12.10 7.78
N ASP A 220 -19.09 -11.53 8.74
CA ASP A 220 -19.18 -12.04 10.12
C ASP A 220 -20.01 -13.32 10.22
N ASP A 221 -20.90 -13.55 9.26
CA ASP A 221 -21.83 -14.67 9.22
C ASP A 221 -21.22 -15.89 8.48
N THR A 222 -20.22 -15.67 7.63
CA THR A 222 -19.55 -16.75 6.88
C THR A 222 -18.73 -17.62 7.83
N PRO A 223 -18.94 -18.95 7.84
CA PRO A 223 -18.13 -19.87 8.62
C PRO A 223 -16.63 -19.78 8.24
N ARG A 224 -15.75 -19.83 9.25
CA ARG A 224 -14.28 -19.79 9.04
C ARG A 224 -13.79 -20.81 8.02
N GLY A 225 -14.37 -22.01 7.99
CA GLY A 225 -14.01 -23.07 7.04
C GLY A 225 -14.27 -22.67 5.58
N GLU A 226 -15.38 -21.99 5.31
CA GLU A 226 -15.71 -21.49 3.97
C GLU A 226 -14.76 -20.38 3.52
N MET A 227 -14.41 -19.45 4.43
CA MET A 227 -13.42 -18.41 4.15
C MET A 227 -12.04 -19.00 3.82
N VAL A 228 -11.58 -19.98 4.60
CA VAL A 228 -10.31 -20.69 4.34
C VAL A 228 -10.37 -21.42 3.02
N HIS A 229 -11.47 -22.11 2.72
CA HIS A 229 -11.65 -22.83 1.45
C HIS A 229 -11.66 -21.88 0.24
N ALA A 230 -12.35 -20.75 0.34
CA ALA A 230 -12.37 -19.73 -0.73
C ALA A 230 -10.97 -19.14 -0.96
N LEU A 231 -10.25 -18.83 0.11
CA LEU A 231 -8.87 -18.33 0.04
C LEU A 231 -7.91 -19.38 -0.54
N GLN A 232 -8.01 -20.63 -0.10
CA GLN A 232 -7.20 -21.73 -0.60
C GLN A 232 -7.47 -21.97 -2.09
N LYS A 233 -8.73 -21.91 -2.52
CA LYS A 233 -9.12 -22.02 -3.93
C LYS A 233 -8.51 -20.90 -4.78
N ALA A 234 -8.58 -19.65 -4.30
CA ALA A 234 -7.96 -18.50 -4.96
C ALA A 234 -6.44 -18.67 -5.11
N LEU A 235 -5.76 -19.10 -4.04
CA LEU A 235 -4.33 -19.37 -4.02
C LEU A 235 -3.93 -20.51 -4.97
N THR A 236 -4.71 -21.60 -5.02
CA THR A 236 -4.45 -22.71 -5.93
C THR A 236 -4.64 -22.29 -7.39
N ASN A 237 -5.62 -21.45 -7.70
CA ASN A 237 -5.85 -20.96 -9.06
C ASN A 237 -4.73 -20.06 -9.59
N MET A 238 -4.05 -19.32 -8.71
CA MET A 238 -2.93 -18.46 -9.11
C MET A 238 -1.57 -19.18 -9.10
N GLN A 239 -1.51 -20.40 -8.57
CA GLN A 239 -0.25 -21.13 -8.41
C GLN A 239 0.33 -21.51 -9.78
N ALA A 240 1.47 -20.92 -10.12
CA ALA A 240 2.24 -21.30 -11.31
C ALA A 240 2.95 -22.65 -11.10
N PRO A 241 3.24 -23.42 -12.15
CA PRO A 241 3.95 -24.71 -12.05
C PRO A 241 5.30 -24.61 -11.33
N GLU A 242 5.98 -23.47 -11.44
CA GLU A 242 7.28 -23.21 -10.79
C GLU A 242 7.16 -22.42 -9.47
N GLY A 243 5.95 -22.21 -8.96
CA GLY A 243 5.71 -21.47 -7.72
C GLY A 243 5.84 -22.33 -6.45
N PRO A 244 6.08 -21.70 -5.28
CA PRO A 244 6.06 -22.40 -3.99
C PRO A 244 4.65 -22.93 -3.69
N SER A 245 4.56 -23.87 -2.75
CA SER A 245 3.25 -24.38 -2.28
C SER A 245 2.48 -23.27 -1.55
N LEU A 246 1.30 -22.91 -2.05
CA LEU A 246 0.46 -21.85 -1.48
C LEU A 246 -0.62 -22.44 -0.56
N GLN A 247 -0.22 -22.97 0.59
CA GLN A 247 -1.13 -23.50 1.59
C GLN A 247 -1.41 -22.50 2.72
N VAL A 248 -2.69 -22.36 3.06
CA VAL A 248 -3.14 -21.59 4.23
C VAL A 248 -3.04 -22.46 5.47
N LYS A 249 -2.14 -22.08 6.38
CA LYS A 249 -1.96 -22.77 7.66
C LYS A 249 -2.96 -22.29 8.71
N ALA A 250 -3.18 -20.98 8.78
CA ALA A 250 -4.15 -20.39 9.68
C ALA A 250 -4.77 -19.11 9.11
N LEU A 251 -6.03 -18.90 9.44
CA LEU A 251 -6.76 -17.65 9.19
C LEU A 251 -7.24 -17.09 10.53
N THR A 252 -6.79 -15.88 10.86
CA THR A 252 -7.10 -15.19 12.11
C THR A 252 -7.72 -13.83 11.83
N ARG A 253 -8.91 -13.58 12.36
CA ARG A 253 -9.58 -12.29 12.25
C ARG A 253 -8.99 -11.29 13.25
N ILE A 254 -8.73 -10.06 12.81
CA ILE A 254 -8.26 -8.96 13.68
C ILE A 254 -9.38 -7.96 13.96
N ARG A 255 -9.21 -7.12 15.00
CA ARG A 255 -10.25 -6.17 15.47
C ARG A 255 -10.74 -5.19 14.40
N ASN A 256 -9.87 -4.83 13.45
CA ASN A 256 -10.20 -3.89 12.35
C ASN A 256 -10.91 -4.58 11.18
N ARG A 257 -11.62 -5.69 11.41
CA ARG A 257 -12.29 -6.53 10.40
C ARG A 257 -11.39 -7.15 9.32
N GLY A 258 -10.10 -6.82 9.30
CA GLY A 258 -9.10 -7.51 8.48
C GLY A 258 -8.83 -8.93 8.96
N PHE A 259 -8.06 -9.65 8.16
CA PHE A 259 -7.63 -11.01 8.41
C PHE A 259 -6.12 -11.12 8.27
N VAL A 260 -5.50 -11.79 9.23
CA VAL A 260 -4.12 -12.27 9.12
C VAL A 260 -4.18 -13.69 8.61
N VAL A 261 -3.58 -13.92 7.44
CA VAL A 261 -3.42 -15.25 6.86
C VAL A 261 -1.99 -15.69 7.12
N GLU A 262 -1.80 -16.80 7.82
CA GLU A 262 -0.51 -17.47 7.95
C GLU A 262 -0.37 -18.53 6.85
N MET A 263 0.68 -18.39 6.05
CA MET A 263 1.07 -19.33 5.01
C MET A 263 1.98 -20.42 5.61
N GLU A 264 2.09 -21.56 4.93
CA GLU A 264 2.96 -22.66 5.38
C GLU A 264 4.45 -22.26 5.39
N SER A 265 4.90 -21.46 4.41
CA SER A 265 6.29 -21.02 4.25
C SER A 265 6.42 -19.50 4.07
N ALA A 266 7.58 -18.95 4.47
CA ALA A 266 7.87 -17.53 4.31
C ALA A 266 8.00 -17.15 2.83
N GLU A 267 8.53 -18.09 2.03
CA GLU A 267 8.59 -17.99 0.58
C GLU A 267 7.21 -17.84 -0.05
N ALA A 268 6.21 -18.62 0.37
CA ALA A 268 4.84 -18.49 -0.13
C ALA A 268 4.24 -17.12 0.21
N ALA A 269 4.45 -16.62 1.43
CA ALA A 269 4.00 -15.29 1.80
C ALA A 269 4.69 -14.18 0.99
N ALA A 270 6.01 -14.26 0.79
CA ALA A 270 6.75 -13.32 -0.05
C ALA A 270 6.29 -13.39 -1.51
N TRP A 271 6.02 -14.60 -2.01
CA TRP A 271 5.53 -14.84 -3.36
C TRP A 271 4.17 -14.16 -3.59
N VAL A 272 3.25 -14.24 -2.63
CA VAL A 272 1.93 -13.57 -2.69
C VAL A 272 2.03 -12.05 -2.58
N ARG A 273 3.04 -11.52 -1.88
CA ARG A 273 3.26 -10.06 -1.74
C ARG A 273 3.77 -9.39 -3.02
N ASP A 274 4.27 -10.15 -3.99
CA ASP A 274 4.68 -9.61 -5.29
C ASP A 274 3.53 -8.80 -5.94
N PRO A 275 3.79 -7.60 -6.48
CA PRO A 275 2.73 -6.70 -6.96
C PRO A 275 1.77 -7.33 -7.99
N ILE A 276 2.29 -8.15 -8.90
CA ILE A 276 1.46 -8.77 -9.96
C ILE A 276 0.56 -9.84 -9.33
N ARG A 277 1.12 -10.67 -8.45
CA ARG A 277 0.41 -11.76 -7.79
C ARG A 277 -0.58 -11.25 -6.76
N LYS A 278 -0.25 -10.16 -6.05
CA LYS A 278 -1.14 -9.40 -5.18
C LYS A 278 -2.41 -8.97 -5.92
N LEU A 279 -2.27 -8.43 -7.14
CA LEU A 279 -3.40 -8.00 -7.96
C LEU A 279 -4.27 -9.19 -8.37
N ILE A 280 -3.66 -10.28 -8.84
CA ILE A 280 -4.38 -11.51 -9.23
C ILE A 280 -5.15 -12.09 -8.03
N LEU A 281 -4.52 -12.13 -6.85
CA LEU A 281 -5.18 -12.60 -5.63
C LEU A 281 -6.38 -11.71 -5.28
N MET A 282 -6.21 -10.39 -5.29
CA MET A 282 -7.31 -9.45 -5.02
C MET A 282 -8.48 -9.62 -6.00
N GLU A 283 -8.19 -9.80 -7.28
CA GLU A 283 -9.22 -10.06 -8.30
C GLU A 283 -9.93 -11.39 -8.06
N SER A 284 -9.17 -12.45 -7.74
CA SER A 284 -9.73 -13.80 -7.51
C SER A 284 -10.60 -13.90 -6.26
N LEU A 285 -10.36 -13.06 -5.25
CA LEU A 285 -11.16 -13.03 -4.02
C LEU A 285 -12.39 -12.11 -4.11
N GLY A 286 -12.44 -11.23 -5.11
CA GLY A 286 -13.48 -10.23 -5.29
C GLY A 286 -13.01 -8.81 -4.90
N GLY A 287 -13.34 -7.82 -5.74
CA GLY A 287 -12.74 -6.47 -5.82
C GLY A 287 -12.87 -5.52 -4.62
N ASN A 288 -13.17 -6.01 -3.42
CA ASN A 288 -13.30 -5.24 -2.18
C ASN A 288 -12.28 -5.67 -1.10
N ILE A 289 -11.25 -6.43 -1.49
CA ILE A 289 -10.16 -6.85 -0.61
C ILE A 289 -8.90 -6.13 -1.03
N ARG A 290 -8.16 -5.61 -0.04
CA ARG A 290 -6.84 -5.00 -0.22
C ARG A 290 -5.82 -5.81 0.55
N LEU A 291 -4.74 -6.22 -0.10
CA LEU A 291 -3.59 -6.79 0.58
C LEU A 291 -2.73 -5.64 1.13
N LYS A 292 -2.63 -5.52 2.45
CA LYS A 292 -1.81 -4.50 3.10
C LYS A 292 -0.40 -5.01 3.34
N ASP A 293 0.57 -4.16 3.04
CA ASP A 293 1.93 -4.40 3.46
C ASP A 293 2.02 -4.24 4.96
N ARG A 294 2.78 -5.13 5.59
CA ARG A 294 2.93 -5.10 7.04
C ARG A 294 3.89 -3.97 7.40
N THR A 295 3.35 -2.88 7.91
CA THR A 295 4.14 -1.83 8.52
C THR A 295 4.47 -2.21 9.97
N TYR A 296 5.68 -1.87 10.40
CA TYR A 296 6.10 -2.04 11.78
C TYR A 296 6.24 -0.66 12.38
N ASN A 297 5.59 -0.43 13.52
CA ASN A 297 5.86 0.75 14.31
C ASN A 297 7.23 0.56 14.96
N LEU A 298 8.20 1.37 14.56
CA LEU A 298 9.49 1.44 15.23
C LEU A 298 9.33 2.32 16.46
N LEU A 299 9.38 1.71 17.64
CA LEU A 299 9.51 2.46 18.89
C LEU A 299 10.98 2.74 19.09
N ILE A 300 11.39 3.98 18.82
CA ILE A 300 12.73 4.45 19.12
C ILE A 300 12.65 5.06 20.52
N PRO A 301 13.24 4.44 21.56
CA PRO A 301 13.26 5.04 22.88
C PRO A 301 13.99 6.37 22.79
N PHE A 302 13.33 7.44 23.23
CA PHE A 302 13.95 8.75 23.28
C PHE A 302 14.94 8.79 24.44
N VAL A 303 16.22 8.79 24.06
CA VAL A 303 17.41 9.24 24.79
C VAL A 303 17.37 10.71 25.26
N PRO A 304 16.96 11.16 26.47
CA PRO A 304 17.06 12.59 26.76
C PRO A 304 18.51 13.06 26.58
N ILE A 305 18.73 14.18 25.89
CA ILE A 305 20.09 14.74 25.67
C ILE A 305 20.81 15.10 26.99
N THR A 306 20.07 15.19 28.10
CA THR A 306 20.61 15.39 29.45
C THR A 306 21.10 14.09 30.11
N THR A 307 20.88 12.94 29.46
CA THR A 307 21.32 11.64 29.96
C THR A 307 22.84 11.59 29.92
N LYS A 308 23.45 11.43 31.09
CA LYS A 308 24.91 11.35 31.22
C LYS A 308 25.36 10.00 30.70
N ILE A 309 25.70 9.94 29.42
CA ILE A 309 26.19 8.72 28.75
C ILE A 309 27.54 8.26 29.30
N GLU A 310 28.23 9.10 30.09
CA GLU A 310 29.44 8.69 30.81
C GLU A 310 29.15 7.86 32.07
N ASP A 311 27.90 7.83 32.55
CA ASP A 311 27.53 7.05 33.72
C ASP A 311 27.30 5.57 33.35
N ALA A 312 28.16 4.70 33.86
CA ALA A 312 28.09 3.26 33.63
C ALA A 312 26.82 2.58 34.20
N ALA A 313 26.12 3.22 35.16
CA ALA A 313 24.82 2.74 35.61
C ALA A 313 23.73 3.06 34.56
N THR A 314 23.80 4.25 33.97
CA THR A 314 22.90 4.67 32.90
C THR A 314 23.07 3.82 31.65
N LEU A 315 24.30 3.52 31.23
CA LEU A 315 24.55 2.61 30.09
C LEU A 315 23.98 1.21 30.31
N ARG A 316 24.13 0.65 31.51
CA ARG A 316 23.57 -0.67 31.87
C ARG A 316 22.03 -0.69 31.93
N ASN A 317 21.37 0.45 32.03
CA ASN A 317 19.91 0.55 31.96
C ASN A 317 19.41 0.72 30.51
N ILE A 318 20.30 1.08 29.58
CA ILE A 318 19.98 1.25 28.15
C ILE A 318 20.19 -0.06 27.39
N GLU A 319 21.20 -0.86 27.77
CA GLU A 319 21.45 -2.23 27.27
C GLU A 319 20.37 -3.24 27.69
#